data_AF-A0AA42ZGX0-F1
#
_entry.id   AF-A0AA42ZGX0-F1
#
_cell.length_a   1.000
_cell.length_b   1.000
_cell.length_c   1.000
_cell.angle_alpha   90.00
_cell.angle_beta   90.00
_cell.angle_gamma   90.00
#
_symmetry.space_group_name_H-M   'P 1'
#
loop_
_entity.id
_entity.type
_entity.pdbx_description
1 polymer ?
#
loop_
_entity_poly.entity_id
_entity_poly.type
_entity_poly.pdbx_seq_one_letter_code
_entity_poly.pdbx_strand_id
1 'polypeptide(L)'
;MVIFVAQRAQGVESLSWTSFVAGFTPLLIVTASFFNRKAYWKSEARDYYLMAAAIIGIILWAITGNPNLALLFSLLADMLAGIPTLIKSYRLPHSESWIAYAISTFGFGMCFLSVQTYNFENTAFVAYVFILNGTLAILASRSRKHRQAPG
;
A
#
# COMPACT_ATOMS: atom_id res chain seq x y z
N MET A 1 -6.55 0.41 7.06
CA MET A 1 -7.49 0.85 8.11
C MET A 1 -6.84 0.88 9.50
N VAL A 2 -6.03 -0.12 9.90
CA VAL A 2 -5.35 -0.13 11.22
C VAL A 2 -4.44 1.09 11.42
N ILE A 3 -3.64 1.47 10.41
CA ILE A 3 -2.78 2.67 10.46
C ILE A 3 -3.59 3.95 10.72
N PHE A 4 -4.75 4.09 10.07
CA PHE A 4 -5.66 5.21 10.32
C PHE A 4 -6.12 5.27 11.79
N VAL A 5 -6.56 4.13 12.34
CA VAL A 5 -7.01 4.06 13.74
C VAL A 5 -5.85 4.36 14.70
N ALA A 6 -4.65 3.84 14.43
CA ALA A 6 -3.45 4.11 15.23
C ALA A 6 -3.07 5.60 15.20
N GLN A 7 -3.15 6.26 14.04
CA GLN A 7 -2.91 7.70 13.90
C GLN A 7 -3.97 8.53 14.63
N ARG A 8 -5.27 8.17 14.52
CA ARG A 8 -6.35 8.86 15.23
C ARG A 8 -6.21 8.71 16.76
N ALA A 9 -5.79 7.55 17.24
CA ALA A 9 -5.50 7.32 18.65
C ALA A 9 -4.35 8.19 19.17
N GLN A 10 -3.48 8.67 18.28
CA GLN A 10 -2.34 9.54 18.60
C GLN A 10 -2.61 11.03 18.28
N GLY A 11 -3.85 11.39 17.94
CA GLY A 11 -4.24 12.77 17.64
C GLY A 11 -3.79 13.27 16.27
N VAL A 12 -3.30 12.40 15.40
CA VAL A 12 -2.91 12.75 14.02
C VAL A 12 -4.17 12.83 13.16
N GLU A 13 -4.66 14.04 12.89
CA GLU A 13 -5.88 14.21 12.08
C GLU A 13 -5.58 14.31 10.58
N SER A 14 -4.77 15.27 10.16
CA SER A 14 -4.58 15.61 8.74
C SER A 14 -4.09 14.43 7.90
N LEU A 15 -3.07 13.72 8.39
CA LEU A 15 -2.45 12.60 7.68
C LEU A 15 -3.24 11.30 7.74
N SER A 16 -4.10 11.14 8.75
CA SER A 16 -4.88 9.93 8.92
C SER A 16 -5.82 9.68 7.74
N TRP A 17 -6.35 10.74 7.14
CA TRP A 17 -7.20 10.64 5.95
C TRP A 17 -6.49 9.98 4.76
N THR A 18 -5.19 10.20 4.61
CA THR A 18 -4.39 9.54 3.57
C THR A 18 -4.33 8.03 3.80
N SER A 19 -4.04 7.60 5.04
CA SER A 19 -4.04 6.18 5.42
C SER A 19 -5.42 5.55 5.37
N PHE A 20 -6.48 6.35 5.58
CA PHE A 20 -7.86 5.92 5.40
C PHE A 20 -8.15 5.58 3.93
N VAL A 21 -7.91 6.53 3.02
CA VAL A 21 -8.16 6.35 1.58
C VAL A 21 -7.33 5.19 1.01
N ALA A 22 -6.08 5.07 1.44
CA ALA A 22 -5.21 3.95 1.05
C ALA A 22 -5.80 2.59 1.44
N GLY A 23 -6.42 2.47 2.62
CA GLY A 23 -7.11 1.24 3.05
C GLY A 23 -8.51 1.06 2.47
N PHE A 24 -9.20 2.15 2.12
CA PHE A 24 -10.56 2.12 1.60
C PHE A 24 -10.62 1.72 0.12
N THR A 25 -9.61 2.12 -0.66
CA THR A 25 -9.55 1.83 -2.11
C THR A 25 -9.59 0.32 -2.41
N PRO A 26 -8.79 -0.55 -1.75
CA PRO A 26 -8.88 -2.00 -1.93
C PRO A 26 -10.25 -2.56 -1.55
N LEU A 27 -10.92 -2.01 -0.53
CA LEU A 27 -12.25 -2.44 -0.11
C LEU A 27 -13.30 -2.13 -1.18
N LEU A 28 -13.19 -0.98 -1.85
CA LEU A 28 -14.01 -0.66 -3.03
C LEU A 28 -13.75 -1.63 -4.19
N ILE A 29 -12.48 -1.97 -4.45
CA ILE A 29 -12.11 -2.92 -5.51
C ILE A 29 -12.72 -4.31 -5.23
N VAL A 30 -12.61 -4.80 -3.99
CA VAL A 30 -13.22 -6.08 -3.58
C VAL A 30 -14.74 -6.01 -3.71
N THR A 31 -15.36 -4.93 -3.25
CA THR A 31 -16.81 -4.73 -3.38
C THR A 31 -17.25 -4.74 -4.84
N ALA A 32 -16.57 -3.97 -5.70
CA ALA A 32 -16.83 -3.94 -7.14
C ALA A 32 -16.61 -5.30 -7.82
N SER A 33 -15.64 -6.09 -7.33
CA SER A 33 -15.36 -7.44 -7.82
C SER A 33 -16.56 -8.39 -7.67
N PHE A 34 -17.36 -8.26 -6.61
CA PHE A 34 -18.59 -9.06 -6.45
C PHE A 34 -19.68 -8.74 -7.48
N PHE A 35 -19.70 -7.51 -7.99
CA PHE A 35 -20.64 -7.10 -9.05
C PHE A 35 -20.12 -7.43 -10.46
N ASN A 36 -18.83 -7.74 -10.61
CA ASN A 36 -18.23 -8.07 -11.88
C ASN A 36 -18.23 -9.59 -12.12
N ARG A 37 -19.08 -10.06 -13.03
CA ARG A 37 -19.20 -11.49 -13.39
C ARG A 37 -17.93 -12.10 -14.00
N LYS A 38 -16.97 -11.28 -14.45
CA LYS A 38 -15.67 -11.70 -14.99
C LYS A 38 -14.54 -11.63 -13.95
N ALA A 39 -14.85 -11.28 -12.70
CA ALA A 39 -13.85 -11.22 -11.64
C ALA A 39 -13.24 -12.60 -11.39
N TYR A 40 -11.91 -12.61 -11.27
CA TYR A 40 -11.15 -13.83 -11.04
C TYR A 40 -11.07 -14.12 -9.53
N TRP A 41 -11.74 -15.17 -9.08
CA TRP A 41 -11.83 -15.59 -7.68
C TRP A 41 -11.13 -16.94 -7.46
N LYS A 42 -9.84 -17.02 -7.76
CA LYS A 42 -9.05 -18.23 -7.48
C LYS A 42 -8.10 -17.96 -6.31
N SER A 43 -8.48 -18.42 -5.12
CA SER A 43 -7.61 -18.38 -3.95
C SER A 43 -6.65 -19.57 -3.97
N GLU A 44 -5.36 -19.29 -3.81
CA GLU A 44 -4.34 -20.31 -3.62
C GLU A 44 -4.17 -20.61 -2.13
N ALA A 45 -3.61 -21.78 -1.78
CA ALA A 45 -3.33 -22.14 -0.38
C ALA A 45 -2.43 -21.11 0.32
N ARG A 46 -1.59 -20.40 -0.45
CA ARG A 46 -0.71 -19.32 0.02
C ARG A 46 -1.48 -18.11 0.55
N ASP A 47 -2.66 -17.83 -0.02
CA ASP A 47 -3.49 -16.69 0.37
C ASP A 47 -4.05 -16.87 1.79
N TYR A 48 -4.32 -18.12 2.20
CA TYR A 48 -4.79 -18.44 3.55
C TYR A 48 -3.71 -18.22 4.62
N TYR A 49 -2.43 -18.46 4.30
CA TYR A 49 -1.34 -18.15 5.23
C TYR A 49 -1.19 -16.64 5.44
N LEU A 50 -1.31 -15.84 4.37
CA LEU A 50 -1.34 -14.38 4.44
C LEU A 50 -2.55 -13.89 5.24
N MET A 51 -3.73 -14.49 5.04
CA MET A 51 -4.94 -14.16 5.80
C MET A 51 -4.80 -14.47 7.28
N ALA A 52 -4.26 -15.65 7.63
CA ALA A 52 -4.01 -16.03 9.02
C ALA A 52 -2.98 -15.11 9.68
N ALA A 53 -1.88 -14.77 8.98
CA ALA A 53 -0.89 -13.84 9.48
C ALA A 53 -1.48 -12.43 9.73
N ALA A 54 -2.35 -11.95 8.84
CA ALA A 54 -3.04 -10.68 9.01
C ALA A 54 -3.97 -10.67 10.24
N ILE A 55 -4.74 -11.74 10.46
CA ILE A 55 -5.62 -11.88 11.63
C ILE A 55 -4.80 -11.91 12.93
N ILE A 56 -3.72 -12.68 12.97
CA ILE A 56 -2.82 -12.73 14.14
C ILE A 56 -2.23 -11.35 14.43
N GLY A 57 -1.81 -10.60 13.40
CA GLY A 57 -1.32 -9.23 13.55
C GLY A 57 -2.35 -8.29 14.19
N ILE A 58 -3.63 -8.39 13.81
CA ILE A 58 -4.72 -7.61 14.40
C ILE A 58 -4.92 -7.97 15.88
N ILE A 59 -4.92 -9.26 16.21
CA ILE A 59 -5.10 -9.74 17.59
C ILE A 59 -3.94 -9.28 18.48
N LEU A 60 -2.69 -9.46 18.01
CA LEU A 60 -1.51 -9.01 18.73
C LEU A 60 -1.55 -7.50 18.99
N TRP A 61 -1.98 -6.71 18.00
CA TRP A 61 -2.16 -5.28 18.21
C TRP A 61 -3.20 -4.97 19.29
N ALA A 62 -4.37 -5.61 19.23
CA ALA A 62 -5.45 -5.39 20.19
C ALA A 62 -5.00 -5.67 21.64
N ILE A 63 -4.09 -6.62 21.85
CA ILE A 63 -3.53 -6.95 23.16
C ILE A 63 -2.43 -5.96 23.58
N THR A 64 -1.59 -5.51 22.65
CA THR A 64 -0.41 -4.70 22.97
C THR A 64 -0.78 -3.27 23.37
N GLY A 65 -1.88 -2.71 22.85
CA GLY A 65 -2.40 -1.38 23.21
C GLY A 65 -1.50 -0.20 22.85
N ASN A 66 -0.26 -0.44 22.41
CA ASN A 66 0.70 0.59 22.00
C ASN A 66 0.50 0.96 20.52
N PRO A 67 0.04 2.18 20.22
CA PRO A 67 -0.24 2.61 18.84
C PRO A 67 1.00 2.65 17.93
N ASN A 68 2.19 2.89 18.49
CA ASN A 68 3.44 2.94 17.74
C ASN A 68 3.91 1.56 17.28
N LEU A 69 3.78 0.54 18.14
CA LEU A 69 4.03 -0.85 17.75
C LEU A 69 3.01 -1.32 16.70
N ALA A 70 1.76 -0.92 16.83
CA ALA A 70 0.71 -1.17 15.84
C ALA A 70 1.09 -0.65 14.46
N LEU A 71 1.53 0.61 14.43
CA LEU A 71 1.89 1.31 13.21
C LEU A 71 3.11 0.66 12.58
N LEU A 72 4.12 0.31 13.38
CA LEU A 72 5.31 -0.40 12.92
C LEU A 72 4.97 -1.77 12.30
N PHE A 73 4.23 -2.64 13.01
CA PHE A 73 3.88 -3.95 12.49
C PHE A 73 2.95 -3.88 11.27
N SER A 74 2.01 -2.93 11.27
CA SER A 74 1.14 -2.69 10.11
C SER A 74 1.95 -2.25 8.90
N LEU A 75 2.94 -1.38 9.09
CA LEU A 75 3.83 -0.92 8.03
C LEU A 75 4.68 -2.06 7.48
N LEU A 76 5.24 -2.90 8.34
CA LEU A 76 6.00 -4.08 7.94
C LEU A 76 5.14 -5.08 7.16
N ALA A 77 3.91 -5.32 7.61
CA ALA A 77 2.96 -6.18 6.89
C ALA A 77 2.65 -5.63 5.50
N ASP A 78 2.45 -4.31 5.37
CA ASP A 78 2.20 -3.64 4.08
C ASP A 78 3.43 -3.74 3.17
N MET A 79 4.64 -3.55 3.72
CA MET A 79 5.90 -3.76 3.00
C MET A 79 6.02 -5.17 2.43
N LEU A 80 5.71 -6.20 3.23
CA LEU A 80 5.71 -7.59 2.79
C LEU A 80 4.64 -7.86 1.71
N ALA A 81 3.46 -7.27 1.86
CA ALA A 81 2.38 -7.36 0.88
C ALA A 81 2.73 -6.67 -0.45
N GLY A 82 3.63 -5.68 -0.44
CA GLY A 82 4.15 -5.02 -1.64
C GLY A 82 5.20 -5.83 -2.42
N ILE A 83 5.82 -6.84 -1.81
CA ILE A 83 6.90 -7.63 -2.45
C ILE A 83 6.45 -8.34 -3.73
N PRO A 84 5.31 -9.06 -3.78
CA PRO A 84 4.85 -9.71 -5.01
C PRO A 84 4.66 -8.71 -6.15
N THR A 85 4.12 -7.52 -5.84
CA THR A 85 3.94 -6.44 -6.81
C THR A 85 5.28 -5.93 -7.33
N LEU A 86 6.28 -5.72 -6.47
CA LEU A 86 7.64 -5.35 -6.90
C LEU A 86 8.27 -6.41 -7.81
N ILE A 87 8.20 -7.69 -7.43
CA ILE A 87 8.73 -8.80 -8.24
C ILE A 87 8.01 -8.84 -9.60
N LYS A 88 6.69 -8.69 -9.60
CA LYS A 88 5.86 -8.68 -10.82
C LYS A 88 6.17 -7.47 -11.71
N SER A 89 6.29 -6.27 -11.15
CA SER A 89 6.69 -5.07 -11.90
C SER A 89 8.10 -5.19 -12.48
N TYR A 90 9.01 -5.88 -11.82
CA TYR A 90 10.35 -6.15 -12.35
C TYR A 90 10.34 -7.19 -13.47
N ARG A 91 9.63 -8.33 -13.30
CA ARG A 91 9.61 -9.44 -14.27
C ARG A 91 8.66 -9.21 -15.46
N LEU A 92 7.50 -8.61 -15.21
CA LEU A 92 6.42 -8.34 -16.17
C LEU A 92 5.97 -6.87 -16.08
N PRO A 93 6.83 -5.91 -16.46
CA PRO A 93 6.55 -4.47 -16.33
C PRO A 93 5.36 -4.00 -17.18
N HIS A 94 4.89 -4.79 -18.16
CA HIS A 94 3.70 -4.50 -18.97
C HIS A 94 2.37 -4.75 -18.24
N SER A 95 2.38 -5.54 -17.17
CA SER A 95 1.16 -5.92 -16.44
C SER A 95 0.66 -4.86 -15.46
N GLU A 96 1.43 -3.79 -15.27
CA GLU A 96 1.26 -2.78 -14.24
C GLU A 96 1.27 -1.37 -14.86
N SER A 97 0.39 -0.48 -14.40
CA SER A 97 0.24 0.87 -15.00
C SER A 97 1.25 1.86 -14.41
N TRP A 98 2.30 2.20 -15.16
CA TRP A 98 3.30 3.18 -14.71
C TRP A 98 2.72 4.56 -14.43
N ILE A 99 1.67 4.98 -15.16
CA ILE A 99 1.02 6.28 -15.00
C ILE A 99 0.32 6.36 -13.65
N ALA A 100 -0.36 5.28 -13.24
CA ALA A 100 -1.01 5.21 -11.95
C ALA A 100 0.01 5.40 -10.82
N TYR A 101 1.11 4.64 -10.85
CA TYR A 101 2.17 4.76 -9.84
C TYR A 101 2.87 6.13 -9.87
N ALA A 102 3.05 6.75 -11.04
CA ALA A 102 3.65 8.08 -11.14
C ALA A 102 2.76 9.18 -10.53
N ILE A 103 1.45 9.15 -10.82
CA ILE A 103 0.47 10.07 -10.22
C ILE A 103 0.41 9.86 -8.70
N SER A 104 0.37 8.61 -8.24
CA SER A 104 0.41 8.28 -6.82
C SER A 104 1.69 8.80 -6.16
N THR A 105 2.85 8.61 -6.78
CA THR A 105 4.14 9.13 -6.27
C THR A 105 4.09 10.64 -6.09
N PHE A 106 3.56 11.36 -7.07
CA PHE A 106 3.42 12.81 -6.98
C PHE A 106 2.48 13.24 -5.84
N GLY A 107 1.32 12.59 -5.71
CA GLY A 107 0.36 12.86 -4.64
C GLY A 107 0.94 12.58 -3.25
N PHE A 108 1.64 11.45 -3.07
CA PHE A 108 2.31 11.15 -1.80
C PHE A 108 3.51 12.06 -1.54
N GLY A 109 4.19 12.55 -2.58
CA GLY A 109 5.24 13.56 -2.45
C GLY A 109 4.68 14.89 -1.91
N MET A 110 3.53 15.33 -2.41
CA MET A 110 2.82 16.49 -1.85
C MET A 110 2.39 16.24 -0.41
N CYS A 111 1.88 15.04 -0.10
CA CYS A 111 1.48 14.67 1.25
C CYS A 111 2.68 14.68 2.22
N PHE A 112 3.84 14.21 1.77
CA PHE A 112 5.09 14.25 2.54
C PHE A 112 5.52 15.69 2.85
N LEU A 113 5.45 16.60 1.86
CA LEU A 113 5.75 18.02 2.05
C LEU A 113 4.74 18.72 2.97
N SER A 114 3.51 18.20 3.08
CA SER A 114 2.47 18.72 3.96
C SER A 114 2.65 18.29 5.43
N VAL A 115 3.60 17.41 5.75
CA VAL A 115 3.87 16.97 7.12
C VAL A 115 4.44 18.15 7.91
N GLN A 116 3.67 18.65 8.89
CA GLN A 116 4.10 19.75 9.75
C GLN A 116 5.00 19.28 10.89
N THR A 117 4.84 18.04 11.35
CA THR A 117 5.59 17.48 12.48
C THR A 117 6.24 16.16 12.07
N TYR A 118 7.56 16.16 11.97
CA TYR A 118 8.34 14.97 11.63
C TYR A 118 8.50 14.06 12.84
N ASN A 119 7.57 13.13 13.00
CA ASN A 119 7.65 12.04 13.96
C ASN A 119 7.31 10.71 13.26
N PHE A 120 7.52 9.59 13.96
CA PHE A 120 7.31 8.27 13.37
C PHE A 120 5.89 8.08 12.82
N GLU A 121 4.89 8.55 13.56
CA GLU A 121 3.47 8.33 13.29
C GLU A 121 2.95 9.11 12.08
N ASN A 122 3.47 10.33 11.89
CA ASN A 122 3.13 11.20 10.77
C ASN A 122 3.94 10.85 9.52
N THR A 123 5.21 10.47 9.66
CA THR A 123 6.11 10.41 8.51
C THR A 123 6.23 9.00 7.94
N ALA A 124 6.22 7.95 8.78
CA ALA A 124 6.64 6.61 8.36
C ALA A 124 5.78 6.04 7.21
N PHE A 125 4.45 6.13 7.33
CA PHE A 125 3.55 5.61 6.30
C PHE A 125 3.68 6.36 4.98
N VAL A 126 3.65 7.70 5.01
CA VAL A 126 3.71 8.50 3.78
C VAL A 126 5.07 8.36 3.09
N ALA A 127 6.17 8.36 3.85
CA ALA A 127 7.50 8.14 3.30
C ALA A 127 7.61 6.76 2.63
N TYR A 128 7.13 5.72 3.29
CA TYR A 128 7.12 4.37 2.74
C TYR A 128 6.34 4.29 1.43
N VAL A 129 5.09 4.76 1.43
CA VAL A 129 4.22 4.67 0.26
C VAL A 129 4.75 5.51 -0.91
N PHE A 130 5.35 6.68 -0.62
CA PHE A 130 6.05 7.49 -1.62
C PHE A 130 7.19 6.72 -2.29
N ILE A 131 8.07 6.09 -1.51
CA ILE A 131 9.22 5.33 -2.01
C ILE A 131 8.75 4.11 -2.82
N LEU A 132 7.76 3.37 -2.31
CA LEU A 132 7.23 2.18 -2.98
C LEU A 132 6.63 2.54 -4.34
N ASN A 133 5.75 3.55 -4.39
CA ASN A 133 5.13 3.99 -5.64
C ASN A 133 6.17 4.53 -6.63
N GLY A 134 7.18 5.28 -6.16
CA GLY A 134 8.25 5.78 -7.02
C GLY A 134 9.05 4.63 -7.65
N THR A 135 9.35 3.61 -6.86
CA THR A 135 10.04 2.39 -7.33
C THR A 135 9.19 1.65 -8.36
N LEU A 136 7.90 1.45 -8.09
CA LEU A 136 6.97 0.80 -9.02
C LEU A 136 6.80 1.60 -10.32
N ALA A 137 6.72 2.93 -10.25
CA ALA A 137 6.66 3.80 -11.42
C ALA A 137 7.91 3.65 -12.30
N ILE A 138 9.10 3.64 -11.69
CA ILE A 138 10.37 3.44 -12.40
C ILE A 138 10.39 2.05 -13.05
N LEU A 139 10.07 0.99 -12.31
CA LEU A 139 10.09 -0.38 -12.83
C LEU A 139 9.09 -0.57 -13.98
N ALA A 140 7.85 -0.10 -13.81
CA ALA A 140 6.82 -0.19 -14.84
C ALA A 140 7.13 0.68 -16.07
N SER A 141 7.84 1.81 -15.91
CA SER A 141 8.25 2.67 -17.04
C SER A 141 9.24 1.99 -18.00
N ARG A 142 10.02 1.01 -17.52
CA ARG A 142 10.97 0.24 -18.36
C ARG A 142 10.27 -0.53 -19.48
N SER A 143 9.01 -0.91 -19.29
CA SER A 143 8.16 -1.54 -20.32
C SER A 143 7.91 -0.62 -21.53
N ARG A 144 7.88 0.70 -21.32
CA ARG A 144 7.69 1.70 -22.39
C ARG A 144 8.88 1.74 -23.35
N LYS A 145 10.10 1.53 -22.84
CA LYS A 145 11.33 1.49 -23.64
C LYS A 145 11.38 0.28 -24.57
N HIS A 146 10.82 -0.86 -24.15
CA HIS A 146 10.68 -2.06 -24.99
C HIS A 146 9.61 -1.93 -26.10
N ARG A 147 8.61 -1.06 -25.91
CA ARG A 147 7.54 -0.82 -26.89
C ARG A 147 7.92 0.21 -27.98
N GLN A 148 9.05 0.89 -27.83
CA GLN A 148 9.55 1.93 -28.75
C GLN A 148 10.83 1.53 -29.50
N ALA A 149 11.32 0.29 -29.37
CA ALA A 149 12.39 -0.20 -30.24
C ALA A 149 11.81 -0.38 -31.66
N PRO A 150 12.30 0.35 -32.68
CA PRO A 150 11.87 0.12 -34.05
C PRO A 150 12.42 -1.25 -34.48
N GLY A 151 11.51 -2.12 -34.91
CA GLY A 151 11.85 -3.33 -35.66
C GLY A 151 12.13 -3.00 -37.12
#